data_AF-E1F727-F1
#
_entry.id   AF-E1F727-F1
#
_cell.length_a   1.000
_cell.length_b   1.000
_cell.length_c   1.000
_cell.angle_alpha   90.00
_cell.angle_beta   90.00
_cell.angle_gamma   90.00
#
_symmetry.space_group_name_H-M   'P 1'
#
loop_
_entity.id
_entity.type
_entity.pdbx_description
1 polymer ?
#
loop_
_entity_poly.entity_id
_entity_poly.type
_entity_poly.pdbx_seq_one_letter_code
_entity_poly.pdbx_strand_id
1 'polypeptide(L)'
;MNYCSYCGGADDVPIDGRCVNKANANGNTECTAHKCPSCTAADYFLYMGGCYSTKKEPGNLVCTEAKDGKCIAPTSRYFAVPGAAKTGQSVLACGNPLGTTVDDKTYVGVKGCSQCTAPAQLEASGMAAATCTACGEGRKPNKSGTGCAACSDANCKHCRVDGVCEECSSGFGLEGGKCVSTGGPNLSTGAIAGISVAVVVVVGGLVGFLCWWFICRGKA
;
A
#
# COMPACT_ATOMS: atom_id res chain seq x y z
N MET A 1 3.18 -8.20 16.15
CA MET A 1 2.89 -9.62 16.39
C MET A 1 4.22 -10.30 16.72
N ASN A 2 4.35 -10.86 17.91
CA ASN A 2 5.52 -11.66 18.26
C ASN A 2 5.14 -13.12 18.02
N TYR A 3 5.83 -13.78 17.10
CA TYR A 3 5.69 -15.22 16.88
C TYR A 3 6.91 -15.91 17.45
N CYS A 4 6.72 -17.00 18.19
CA CYS A 4 7.82 -17.85 18.60
C CYS A 4 8.33 -18.60 17.37
N SER A 5 9.55 -18.28 16.92
CA SER A 5 10.26 -18.90 15.80
C SER A 5 11.36 -19.86 16.24
N TYR A 6 11.72 -19.84 17.52
CA TYR A 6 12.78 -20.66 18.11
C TYR A 6 12.46 -20.95 19.57
N CYS A 7 12.68 -22.19 20.00
CA CYS A 7 12.45 -22.63 21.37
C CYS A 7 13.75 -22.99 22.09
N GLY A 8 13.95 -22.49 23.31
CA GLY A 8 15.18 -22.75 24.07
C GLY A 8 15.27 -24.14 24.69
N GLY A 9 14.13 -24.77 24.99
CA GLY A 9 14.09 -26.12 25.55
C GLY A 9 14.57 -27.17 24.54
N ALA A 10 15.32 -28.17 25.02
CA ALA A 10 15.92 -29.21 24.18
C ALA A 10 14.89 -30.08 23.43
N ASP A 11 13.68 -30.19 23.96
CA ASP A 11 12.58 -30.94 23.34
C ASP A 11 11.42 -30.04 22.92
N ASP A 12 11.60 -28.72 22.96
CA ASP A 12 10.54 -27.77 22.62
C ASP A 12 10.63 -27.33 21.16
N VAL A 13 9.48 -27.19 20.52
CA VAL A 13 9.32 -26.81 19.12
C VAL A 13 8.27 -25.70 18.97
N PRO A 14 8.45 -24.77 18.01
CA PRO A 14 7.54 -23.66 17.79
C PRO A 14 6.30 -24.10 17.00
N ILE A 15 5.14 -24.16 17.68
CA ILE A 15 3.83 -24.49 17.10
C ILE A 15 2.85 -23.38 17.45
N ASP A 16 2.14 -22.86 16.44
CA ASP A 16 1.16 -21.77 16.58
C ASP A 16 1.70 -20.56 17.38
N GLY A 17 2.99 -20.26 17.19
CA GLY A 17 3.67 -19.14 17.84
C GLY A 17 4.00 -19.35 19.32
N ARG A 18 3.94 -20.59 19.82
CA ARG A 18 4.30 -20.99 21.19
C ARG A 18 5.30 -22.13 21.18
N CYS A 19 6.14 -22.20 22.21
CA CYS A 19 6.94 -23.41 22.45
C CYS A 19 6.07 -24.48 23.10
N VAL A 20 6.07 -25.65 22.48
CA VAL A 20 5.44 -26.85 23.03
C VAL A 20 6.45 -27.99 22.99
N ASN A 21 6.32 -28.96 23.88
CA ASN A 21 7.10 -30.18 23.78
C ASN A 21 6.81 -30.87 22.43
N LYS A 22 7.84 -31.41 21.77
CA LYS A 22 7.71 -32.09 20.46
C LYS A 22 6.67 -33.21 20.43
N ALA A 23 6.43 -33.87 21.55
CA ALA A 23 5.37 -34.88 21.67
C ALA A 23 3.96 -34.31 21.43
N ASN A 24 3.80 -32.99 21.61
CA ASN A 24 2.56 -32.24 21.46
C ASN A 24 2.55 -31.36 20.19
N ALA A 25 3.32 -31.71 19.16
CA ALA A 25 3.49 -30.89 17.96
C ALA A 25 2.29 -30.91 16.98
N ASN A 26 1.11 -31.34 17.41
CA ASN A 26 -0.11 -31.42 16.59
C ASN A 26 0.07 -32.21 15.28
N GLY A 27 0.88 -33.26 15.28
CA GLY A 27 1.16 -34.07 14.08
C GLY A 27 2.26 -33.51 13.17
N ASN A 28 2.92 -32.41 13.54
CA ASN A 28 4.12 -31.91 12.87
C ASN A 28 5.36 -32.70 13.30
N THR A 29 5.52 -33.89 12.74
CA THR A 29 6.56 -34.87 13.12
C THR A 29 7.95 -34.50 12.64
N GLU A 30 8.06 -33.63 11.64
CA GLU A 30 9.34 -33.16 11.09
C GLU A 30 10.00 -32.07 11.94
N CYS A 31 9.30 -31.54 12.95
CA CYS A 31 9.88 -30.55 13.85
C CYS A 31 11.01 -31.17 14.68
N THR A 32 12.17 -30.50 14.66
CA THR A 32 13.35 -30.90 15.44
C THR A 32 13.50 -29.97 16.64
N ALA A 33 14.35 -30.35 17.61
CA ALA A 33 14.64 -29.52 18.77
C ALA A 33 14.85 -28.06 18.34
N HIS A 34 14.15 -27.15 19.03
CA HIS A 34 14.18 -25.70 18.84
C HIS A 34 13.41 -25.13 17.63
N LYS A 35 13.25 -25.85 16.51
CA LYS A 35 12.62 -25.32 15.29
C LYS A 35 11.98 -26.40 14.40
N CYS A 36 11.08 -25.98 13.52
CA CYS A 36 10.51 -26.83 12.50
C CYS A 36 11.21 -26.61 11.14
N PRO A 37 11.87 -27.63 10.55
CA PRO A 37 12.40 -27.56 9.18
C PRO A 37 11.31 -27.72 8.12
N SER A 38 10.19 -28.36 8.44
CA SER A 38 8.98 -28.41 7.61
C SER A 38 7.76 -28.77 8.47
N CYS A 39 6.56 -28.62 7.92
CA CYS A 39 5.30 -28.93 8.59
C CYS A 39 4.58 -30.06 7.86
N THR A 40 4.13 -31.08 8.60
CA THR A 40 3.47 -32.27 8.05
C THR A 40 2.00 -32.36 8.37
N ALA A 41 1.54 -31.62 9.38
CA ALA A 41 0.13 -31.60 9.73
C ALA A 41 -0.70 -30.92 8.63
N ALA A 42 -1.90 -31.43 8.39
CA ALA A 42 -2.86 -30.78 7.50
C ALA A 42 -3.20 -29.37 7.99
N ASP A 43 -3.41 -28.43 7.07
CA ASP A 43 -3.69 -27.02 7.37
C ASP A 43 -2.57 -26.28 8.12
N TYR A 44 -1.37 -26.84 8.21
CA TYR A 44 -0.18 -26.16 8.74
C TYR A 44 0.76 -25.75 7.62
N PHE A 45 1.42 -24.60 7.81
CA PHE A 45 2.48 -24.12 6.94
C PHE A 45 3.70 -23.69 7.75
N LEU A 46 4.86 -23.78 7.10
CA LEU A 46 6.13 -23.31 7.65
C LEU A 46 6.24 -21.80 7.52
N TYR A 47 6.54 -21.13 8.63
CA TYR A 47 6.82 -19.70 8.65
C TYR A 47 7.92 -19.39 9.66
N MET A 48 9.04 -18.82 9.21
CA MET A 48 10.15 -18.38 10.06
C MET A 48 10.63 -19.46 11.05
N GLY A 49 10.62 -20.73 10.65
CA GLY A 49 11.08 -21.86 11.49
C GLY A 49 10.04 -22.44 12.44
N GLY A 50 8.78 -22.01 12.39
CA GLY A 50 7.67 -22.64 13.12
C GLY A 50 6.54 -23.13 12.23
N CYS A 51 5.70 -24.01 12.77
CA CYS A 51 4.50 -24.49 12.10
C CYS A 51 3.26 -23.78 12.63
N TYR A 52 2.47 -23.22 11.73
CA TYR A 52 1.28 -22.43 12.08
C TYR A 52 0.05 -22.97 11.37
N SER A 53 -1.04 -23.11 12.10
CA SER A 53 -2.32 -23.52 11.58
C SER A 53 -3.02 -22.37 10.85
N THR A 54 -3.60 -22.62 9.67
CA THR A 54 -4.49 -21.66 8.99
C THR A 54 -5.83 -21.46 9.73
N LYS A 55 -6.12 -22.26 10.75
CA LYS A 55 -7.38 -22.21 11.51
C LYS A 55 -7.28 -21.41 12.81
N LYS A 56 -6.08 -21.04 13.24
CA LYS A 56 -5.85 -20.39 14.54
C LYS A 56 -4.87 -19.24 14.41
N GLU A 57 -4.99 -18.28 15.32
CA GLU A 57 -3.99 -17.22 15.45
C GLU A 57 -2.68 -17.78 16.03
N PRO A 58 -1.52 -17.32 15.51
CA PRO A 58 -1.37 -16.26 14.52
C PRO A 58 -1.41 -16.72 13.05
N GLY A 59 -1.50 -18.02 12.77
CA GLY A 59 -1.35 -18.57 11.42
C GLY A 59 -2.44 -18.13 10.43
N ASN A 60 -3.71 -18.08 10.87
CA ASN A 60 -4.84 -17.60 10.05
C ASN A 60 -4.72 -16.13 9.60
N LEU A 61 -3.88 -15.33 10.27
CA LEU A 61 -3.61 -13.94 9.88
C LEU A 61 -2.54 -13.84 8.78
N VAL A 62 -1.78 -14.92 8.56
CA VAL A 62 -0.75 -15.02 7.54
C VAL A 62 -1.26 -15.76 6.32
N CYS A 63 -1.98 -16.85 6.54
CA CYS A 63 -2.38 -17.77 5.49
C CYS A 63 -3.80 -18.30 5.70
N THR A 64 -4.62 -18.25 4.66
CA THR A 64 -5.98 -18.81 4.66
C THR A 64 -6.01 -20.25 4.19
N GLU A 65 -5.06 -20.68 3.36
CA GLU A 65 -4.98 -22.05 2.85
C GLU A 65 -3.53 -22.54 2.80
N ALA A 66 -3.28 -23.70 3.41
CA ALA A 66 -1.99 -24.36 3.45
C ALA A 66 -2.07 -25.75 2.83
N LYS A 67 -1.03 -26.11 2.08
CA LYS A 67 -0.90 -27.41 1.42
C LYS A 67 0.56 -27.85 1.43
N ASP A 68 0.79 -29.11 1.81
CA ASP A 68 2.13 -29.71 1.87
C ASP A 68 3.14 -28.89 2.70
N GLY A 69 2.70 -28.35 3.83
CA GLY A 69 3.55 -27.51 4.70
C GLY A 69 3.83 -26.10 4.16
N LYS A 70 3.19 -25.72 3.05
CA LYS A 70 3.34 -24.39 2.42
C LYS A 70 2.06 -23.58 2.55
N CYS A 71 2.21 -22.28 2.65
CA CYS A 71 1.08 -21.37 2.46
C CYS A 71 0.85 -21.15 0.97
N ILE A 72 -0.34 -21.50 0.48
CA ILE A 72 -0.72 -21.36 -0.94
C ILE A 72 -1.72 -20.23 -1.18
N ALA A 73 -2.47 -19.83 -0.15
CA ALA A 73 -3.31 -18.64 -0.17
C ALA A 73 -2.96 -17.72 1.02
N PRO A 74 -2.01 -16.79 0.85
CA PRO A 74 -1.68 -15.79 1.87
C PRO A 74 -2.82 -14.77 2.05
N THR A 75 -2.88 -14.14 3.23
CA THR A 75 -3.71 -12.95 3.42
C THR A 75 -3.09 -11.74 2.71
N SER A 76 -3.85 -10.66 2.52
CA SER A 76 -3.40 -9.47 1.78
C SER A 76 -2.14 -8.76 2.33
N ARG A 77 -1.74 -9.06 3.58
CA ARG A 77 -0.51 -8.52 4.20
C ARG A 77 0.73 -9.34 3.86
N TYR A 78 0.57 -10.43 3.14
CA TYR A 78 1.60 -11.39 2.77
C TYR A 78 1.49 -11.76 1.29
N PHE A 79 2.53 -12.36 0.75
CA PHE A 79 2.52 -12.92 -0.59
C PHE A 79 3.19 -14.30 -0.62
N ALA A 80 2.78 -15.13 -1.56
CA ALA A 80 3.35 -16.46 -1.76
C ALA A 80 4.68 -16.31 -2.48
N VAL A 81 5.70 -17.01 -2.00
CA VAL A 81 7.04 -17.00 -2.59
C VAL A 81 7.06 -17.99 -3.75
N PRO A 82 7.23 -17.54 -5.01
CA PRO A 82 7.20 -18.44 -6.16
C PRO A 82 8.31 -19.50 -6.10
N GLY A 83 7.96 -20.75 -6.43
CA GLY A 83 8.90 -21.88 -6.44
C GLY A 83 9.30 -22.41 -5.05
N ALA A 84 8.76 -21.87 -3.95
CA ALA A 84 9.16 -22.30 -2.62
C ALA A 84 8.88 -23.79 -2.34
N ALA A 85 9.89 -24.47 -1.81
CA ALA A 85 9.78 -25.83 -1.29
C ALA A 85 9.13 -25.86 0.11
N LYS A 86 8.67 -27.04 0.56
CA LYS A 86 8.08 -27.23 1.90
C LYS A 86 9.07 -27.00 3.05
N THR A 87 10.37 -27.05 2.75
CA THR A 87 11.48 -26.79 3.68
C THR A 87 11.92 -25.32 3.68
N GLY A 88 11.36 -24.51 2.77
CA GLY A 88 11.67 -23.10 2.61
C GLY A 88 10.51 -22.21 3.04
N GLN A 89 10.79 -20.91 3.09
CA GLN A 89 9.79 -19.89 3.40
C GLN A 89 8.83 -19.74 2.21
N SER A 90 7.62 -20.28 2.33
CA SER A 90 6.61 -20.24 1.27
C SER A 90 5.76 -18.97 1.23
N VAL A 91 5.80 -18.17 2.29
CA VAL A 91 5.04 -16.93 2.42
C VAL A 91 5.89 -15.86 3.10
N LEU A 92 5.83 -14.64 2.56
CA LEU A 92 6.59 -13.50 3.08
C LEU A 92 5.67 -12.31 3.34
N ALA A 93 5.94 -11.55 4.39
CA ALA A 93 5.19 -10.33 4.66
C ALA A 93 5.47 -9.27 3.58
N CYS A 94 4.43 -8.58 3.12
CA CYS A 94 4.54 -7.45 2.20
C CYS A 94 5.51 -6.38 2.72
N GLY A 95 5.57 -6.20 4.04
CA GLY A 95 6.43 -5.24 4.72
C GLY A 95 7.87 -5.68 4.97
N ASN A 96 8.30 -6.88 4.54
CA ASN A 96 9.62 -7.43 4.86
C ASN A 96 10.66 -7.14 3.76
N PRO A 97 11.55 -6.15 3.93
CA PRO A 97 12.55 -5.80 2.91
C PRO A 97 13.75 -6.77 2.88
N LEU A 98 13.91 -7.64 3.88
CA LEU A 98 15.03 -8.60 3.91
C LEU A 98 14.83 -9.75 2.91
N GLY A 99 13.57 -10.10 2.64
CA GLY A 99 13.24 -11.12 1.67
C GLY A 99 13.46 -12.56 2.12
N THR A 100 13.44 -13.43 1.13
CA THR A 100 13.89 -14.81 1.20
C THR A 100 14.44 -15.23 -0.17
N THR A 101 15.27 -16.26 -0.19
CA THR A 101 15.78 -16.85 -1.43
C THR A 101 15.09 -18.18 -1.73
N VAL A 102 14.92 -18.47 -3.01
CA VAL A 102 14.61 -19.80 -3.55
C VAL A 102 15.68 -20.05 -4.60
N ASP A 103 16.60 -20.96 -4.32
CA ASP A 103 17.81 -21.18 -5.11
C ASP A 103 18.61 -19.88 -5.30
N ASP A 104 18.75 -19.41 -6.54
CA ASP A 104 19.45 -18.19 -6.95
C ASP A 104 18.51 -16.98 -7.18
N LYS A 105 17.24 -17.12 -6.79
CA LYS A 105 16.20 -16.09 -6.93
C LYS A 105 15.86 -15.50 -5.57
N THR A 106 15.81 -14.17 -5.51
CA THR A 106 15.51 -13.42 -4.28
C THR A 106 14.15 -12.74 -4.40
N TYR A 107 13.30 -12.93 -3.40
CA TYR A 107 11.99 -12.28 -3.32
C TYR A 107 11.91 -11.41 -2.08
N VAL A 108 11.58 -10.12 -2.25
CA VAL A 108 11.48 -9.15 -1.13
C VAL A 108 10.12 -8.49 -1.07
N GLY A 109 9.74 -8.06 0.15
CA GLY A 109 8.69 -7.08 0.35
C GLY A 109 9.21 -5.64 0.28
N VAL A 110 8.32 -4.70 0.51
CA VAL A 110 8.57 -3.25 0.52
C VAL A 110 8.47 -2.74 1.95
N LYS A 111 9.52 -2.07 2.45
CA LYS A 111 9.53 -1.56 3.83
C LYS A 111 8.33 -0.63 4.08
N GLY A 112 7.59 -0.89 5.16
CA GLY A 112 6.42 -0.09 5.55
C GLY A 112 5.15 -0.39 4.76
N CYS A 113 5.20 -1.36 3.86
CA CYS A 113 4.05 -1.83 3.11
C CYS A 113 3.14 -2.71 3.99
N SER A 114 1.84 -2.42 3.96
CA SER A 114 0.81 -3.17 4.71
C SER A 114 0.05 -4.15 3.82
N GLN A 115 -0.05 -3.88 2.52
CA GLN A 115 -0.64 -4.80 1.52
C GLN A 115 0.11 -4.71 0.21
N CYS A 116 0.22 -5.82 -0.51
CA CYS A 116 0.98 -5.89 -1.74
C CYS A 116 0.41 -6.90 -2.72
N THR A 117 0.83 -6.78 -3.98
CA THR A 117 0.70 -7.80 -5.01
C THR A 117 1.99 -8.61 -5.07
N ALA A 118 1.86 -9.92 -5.19
CA ALA A 118 3.01 -10.83 -5.29
C ALA A 118 3.88 -10.52 -6.52
N PRO A 119 5.21 -10.67 -6.41
CA PRO A 119 6.08 -10.62 -7.58
C PRO A 119 5.78 -11.79 -8.53
N ALA A 120 6.06 -11.58 -9.82
CA ALA A 120 6.08 -12.66 -10.78
C ALA A 120 7.20 -13.67 -10.46
N GLN A 121 7.01 -14.92 -10.85
CA GLN A 121 8.09 -15.91 -10.79
C GLN A 121 9.23 -15.47 -11.71
N LEU A 122 10.45 -15.51 -11.18
CA LEU A 122 11.65 -15.27 -11.98
C LEU A 122 12.02 -16.54 -12.77
N GLU A 123 12.30 -16.38 -14.06
CA GLU A 123 12.75 -17.47 -14.93
C GLU A 123 14.28 -17.66 -14.91
N ALA A 124 15.01 -16.62 -14.51
CA ALA A 124 16.47 -16.63 -14.34
C ALA A 124 16.85 -16.16 -12.94
N SER A 125 18.14 -16.28 -12.59
CA SER A 125 18.70 -15.71 -11.36
C SER A 125 18.39 -14.22 -11.26
N GLY A 126 18.12 -13.72 -10.06
CA GLY A 126 17.84 -12.31 -9.88
C GLY A 126 17.01 -12.00 -8.64
N MET A 127 16.43 -10.80 -8.63
CA MET A 127 15.65 -10.29 -7.51
C MET A 127 14.33 -9.69 -7.99
N ALA A 128 13.24 -10.03 -7.31
CA ALA A 128 11.91 -9.49 -7.55
C ALA A 128 11.29 -8.97 -6.25
N ALA A 129 10.70 -7.78 -6.31
CA ALA A 129 10.01 -7.18 -5.18
C ALA A 129 8.49 -7.30 -5.37
N ALA A 130 7.77 -7.51 -4.26
CA ALA A 130 6.33 -7.32 -4.25
C ALA A 130 5.97 -5.86 -4.55
N THR A 131 4.84 -5.64 -5.22
CA THR A 131 4.36 -4.28 -5.52
C THR A 131 3.45 -3.83 -4.39
N CYS A 132 3.84 -2.77 -3.68
CA CYS A 132 3.06 -2.25 -2.58
C CYS A 132 1.77 -1.55 -3.06
N THR A 133 0.63 -1.96 -2.51
CA THR A 133 -0.69 -1.41 -2.84
C THR A 133 -1.27 -0.58 -1.70
N ALA A 134 -0.84 -0.83 -0.46
CA ALA A 134 -1.17 -0.01 0.70
C ALA A 134 -0.01 0.03 1.68
N CYS A 135 0.14 1.16 2.37
CA CYS A 135 1.17 1.37 3.39
C CYS A 135 0.58 1.33 4.80
N GLY A 136 1.44 1.32 5.81
CA GLY A 136 1.03 1.55 7.20
C GLY A 136 0.37 2.92 7.41
N GLU A 137 -0.17 3.15 8.60
CA GLU A 137 -0.91 4.38 8.95
C GLU A 137 -0.12 5.66 8.60
N GLY A 138 -0.83 6.65 8.05
CA GLY A 138 -0.26 7.95 7.67
C GLY A 138 0.67 7.93 6.45
N ARG A 139 0.82 6.79 5.77
CA ARG A 139 1.68 6.63 4.58
C ARG A 139 0.88 6.22 3.35
N LYS A 140 1.39 6.56 2.17
CA LYS A 140 0.85 6.16 0.87
C LYS A 140 1.96 5.57 0.00
N PRO A 141 1.66 4.61 -0.89
CA PRO A 141 2.65 4.05 -1.79
C PRO A 141 3.03 5.09 -2.85
N ASN A 142 4.26 4.99 -3.35
CA ASN A 142 4.61 5.64 -4.60
C ASN A 142 3.88 4.97 -5.78
N LYS A 143 3.86 5.61 -6.95
CA LYS A 143 3.13 5.13 -8.12
C LYS A 143 3.63 3.77 -8.62
N SER A 144 4.92 3.50 -8.47
CA SER A 144 5.54 2.22 -8.84
C SER A 144 5.31 1.11 -7.79
N GLY A 145 4.78 1.44 -6.61
CA GLY A 145 4.61 0.50 -5.50
C GLY A 145 5.93 0.02 -4.87
N THR A 146 7.06 0.66 -5.14
CA THR A 146 8.38 0.26 -4.62
C THR A 146 8.70 0.84 -3.25
N GLY A 147 7.86 1.76 -2.75
CA GLY A 147 8.10 2.44 -1.48
C GLY A 147 6.84 3.03 -0.87
N CYS A 148 6.93 3.32 0.42
CA CYS A 148 5.90 3.97 1.21
C CYS A 148 6.41 5.31 1.74
N ALA A 149 5.69 6.39 1.48
CA ALA A 149 6.03 7.75 1.90
C ALA A 149 4.99 8.30 2.87
N ALA A 150 5.42 9.10 3.86
CA ALA A 150 4.52 9.87 4.71
C ALA A 150 3.77 10.88 3.86
N CYS A 151 2.44 10.87 3.94
CA CYS A 151 1.65 11.70 3.04
C CYS A 151 0.35 12.13 3.71
N SER A 152 0.34 13.37 4.19
CA SER A 152 -0.79 13.97 4.89
C SER A 152 -1.84 14.55 3.95
N ASP A 153 -1.53 14.73 2.66
CA ASP A 153 -2.49 15.24 1.68
C ASP A 153 -3.55 14.17 1.38
N ALA A 154 -4.78 14.43 1.82
CA ALA A 154 -5.93 13.55 1.61
C ALA A 154 -6.23 13.34 0.12
N ASN A 155 -5.96 14.36 -0.71
CA ASN A 155 -6.24 14.36 -2.15
C ASN A 155 -5.08 13.79 -2.98
N CYS A 156 -3.99 13.40 -2.33
CA CYS A 156 -2.91 12.71 -2.99
C CYS A 156 -3.16 11.20 -3.03
N LYS A 157 -3.10 10.58 -4.21
CA LYS A 157 -3.25 9.13 -4.38
C LYS A 157 -1.92 8.40 -4.19
N HIS A 158 -0.83 8.94 -4.77
CA HIS A 158 0.52 8.36 -4.68
C HIS A 158 1.54 9.42 -4.31
N CYS A 159 2.45 9.08 -3.40
CA CYS A 159 3.45 10.00 -2.88
C CYS A 159 4.85 9.47 -3.18
N ARG A 160 5.62 10.26 -3.91
CA ARG A 160 6.95 9.88 -4.39
C ARG A 160 7.92 9.73 -3.22
N VAL A 161 7.90 10.71 -2.33
CA VAL A 161 8.69 10.79 -1.09
C VAL A 161 7.87 11.51 -0.02
N ASP A 162 8.36 11.52 1.21
CA ASP A 162 7.67 12.13 2.34
C ASP A 162 7.25 13.58 2.03
N GLY A 163 5.95 13.85 2.11
CA GLY A 163 5.35 15.17 1.85
C GLY A 163 5.22 15.59 0.39
N VAL A 164 5.63 14.75 -0.58
CA VAL A 164 5.59 15.08 -2.02
C VAL A 164 4.67 14.12 -2.76
N CYS A 165 3.54 14.64 -3.23
CA CYS A 165 2.62 13.94 -4.11
C CYS A 165 3.19 13.81 -5.54
N GLU A 166 2.87 12.70 -6.20
CA GLU A 166 3.15 12.49 -7.63
C GLU A 166 1.91 12.13 -8.46
N GLU A 167 0.81 11.73 -7.81
CA GLU A 167 -0.46 11.51 -8.47
C GLU A 167 -1.59 11.92 -7.54
N CYS A 168 -2.42 12.85 -8.00
CA CYS A 168 -3.59 13.31 -7.26
C CYS A 168 -4.83 12.46 -7.56
N SER A 169 -5.77 12.47 -6.62
CA SER A 169 -7.11 11.95 -6.82
C SER A 169 -7.85 12.75 -7.90
N SER A 170 -8.91 12.16 -8.46
CA SER A 170 -9.75 12.81 -9.47
C SER A 170 -10.26 14.18 -8.99
N GLY A 171 -10.19 15.20 -9.84
CA GLY A 171 -10.60 16.58 -9.50
C GLY A 171 -9.49 17.44 -8.90
N PHE A 172 -8.27 16.91 -8.81
CA PHE A 172 -7.09 17.64 -8.34
C PHE A 172 -5.94 17.55 -9.33
N GLY A 173 -5.21 18.66 -9.45
CA GLY A 173 -4.01 18.80 -10.26
C GLY A 173 -2.78 18.83 -9.36
N LEU A 174 -1.65 18.40 -9.91
CA LEU A 174 -0.39 18.37 -9.19
C LEU A 174 0.35 19.70 -9.38
N GLU A 175 0.51 20.47 -8.30
CA GLU A 175 1.28 21.72 -8.30
C GLU A 175 2.32 21.67 -7.18
N GLY A 176 3.61 21.76 -7.55
CA GLY A 176 4.69 21.80 -6.56
C GLY A 176 4.76 20.59 -5.62
N GLY A 177 4.27 19.42 -6.04
CA GLY A 177 4.21 18.22 -5.20
C GLY A 177 3.02 18.19 -4.23
N LYS A 178 2.01 19.05 -4.42
CA LYS A 178 0.76 19.06 -3.66
C LYS A 178 -0.43 18.93 -4.60
N CYS A 179 -1.56 18.46 -4.07
CA CYS A 179 -2.79 18.38 -4.84
C CYS A 179 -3.64 19.62 -4.63
N VAL A 180 -3.82 20.38 -5.70
CA VAL A 180 -4.70 21.55 -5.73
C VAL A 180 -5.97 21.19 -6.49
N SER A 181 -7.12 21.70 -6.05
CA SER A 181 -8.39 21.45 -6.77
C SER A 181 -8.30 22.06 -8.16
N THR A 182 -8.54 21.27 -9.21
CA THR A 182 -8.51 21.77 -10.59
C THR A 182 -9.80 22.48 -11.01
N GLY A 183 -10.77 22.60 -10.09
CA GLY A 183 -12.03 23.29 -10.35
C GLY A 183 -12.83 22.60 -11.46
N GLY A 184 -13.77 21.72 -11.09
CA GLY A 184 -15.00 21.61 -11.89
C GLY A 184 -15.71 22.98 -11.91
N PRO A 185 -16.58 23.26 -12.90
CA PRO A 185 -17.12 24.60 -13.19
C PRO A 185 -18.00 25.12 -12.04
N ASN A 186 -17.38 25.58 -10.98
CA ASN A 186 -17.95 26.46 -9.99
C ASN A 186 -17.10 27.71 -10.02
N LEU A 187 -17.38 28.48 -11.07
CA LEU A 187 -17.29 29.93 -11.04
C LEU A 187 -17.64 30.40 -9.63
N SER A 188 -16.76 31.15 -8.99
CA SER A 188 -17.28 32.13 -8.06
C SER A 188 -18.13 33.07 -8.91
N THR A 189 -19.44 32.86 -8.88
CA THR A 189 -20.47 33.69 -9.49
C THR A 189 -20.39 35.15 -9.00
N GLY A 190 -19.48 35.48 -8.08
CA GLY A 190 -19.14 36.84 -7.67
C GLY A 190 -18.06 37.57 -8.48
N ALA A 191 -17.31 36.92 -9.39
CA ALA A 191 -16.22 37.59 -10.13
C ALA A 191 -16.50 37.84 -11.62
N ILE A 192 -17.48 37.16 -12.23
CA ILE A 192 -17.77 37.28 -13.68
C ILE A 192 -19.04 38.12 -13.98
N ALA A 193 -19.70 38.66 -12.96
CA ALA A 193 -20.81 39.63 -13.14
C ALA A 193 -20.37 41.11 -12.98
N GLY A 194 -19.07 41.41 -13.00
CA GLY A 194 -18.54 42.77 -12.77
C GLY A 194 -18.16 43.57 -14.02
N ILE A 195 -17.96 42.93 -15.18
CA ILE A 195 -17.37 43.62 -16.35
C ILE A 195 -18.45 44.10 -17.35
N SER A 196 -19.64 43.50 -17.34
CA SER A 196 -20.71 43.89 -18.28
C SER A 196 -21.50 45.14 -17.87
N VAL A 197 -21.52 45.48 -16.58
CA VAL A 197 -22.29 46.64 -16.07
C VAL A 197 -21.49 47.94 -16.18
N ALA A 198 -20.15 47.88 -16.07
CA ALA A 198 -19.31 49.07 -16.20
C ALA A 198 -19.39 49.67 -17.63
N VAL A 199 -19.44 48.82 -18.66
CA VAL A 199 -19.56 49.30 -20.06
C VAL A 199 -20.91 49.96 -20.32
N VAL A 200 -22.01 49.40 -19.81
CA VAL A 200 -23.35 49.99 -20.00
C VAL A 200 -23.49 51.32 -19.26
N VAL A 201 -22.91 51.47 -18.07
CA VAL A 201 -22.91 52.74 -17.33
C VAL A 201 -22.02 53.79 -18.00
N VAL A 202 -20.85 53.39 -18.54
CA VAL A 202 -19.95 54.32 -19.25
C VAL A 202 -20.56 54.77 -20.58
N VAL A 203 -21.15 53.86 -21.36
CA VAL A 203 -21.82 54.21 -22.62
C VAL A 203 -23.09 55.01 -22.36
N GLY A 204 -23.89 54.64 -21.36
CA GLY A 204 -25.09 55.40 -20.96
C GLY A 204 -24.75 56.80 -20.45
N GLY A 205 -23.67 56.95 -19.68
CA GLY A 205 -23.16 58.24 -19.22
C GLY A 205 -22.62 59.12 -20.36
N LEU A 206 -21.89 58.55 -21.32
CA LEU A 206 -21.40 59.27 -22.49
C LEU A 206 -22.53 59.75 -23.39
N VAL A 207 -23.54 58.92 -23.65
CA VAL A 207 -24.71 59.31 -24.46
C VAL A 207 -25.53 60.39 -23.76
N GLY A 208 -25.75 60.26 -22.44
CA GLY A 208 -26.43 61.29 -21.64
C GLY A 208 -25.69 62.63 -21.65
N PHE A 209 -24.35 62.61 -21.50
CA PHE A 209 -23.52 63.82 -21.55
C PHE A 209 -23.51 64.47 -22.94
N LEU A 210 -23.47 63.68 -24.02
CA LEU A 210 -23.57 64.19 -25.39
C LEU A 210 -24.95 64.81 -25.67
N CYS A 211 -26.04 64.18 -25.24
CA CYS A 211 -27.38 64.75 -25.38
C CYS A 211 -27.53 66.07 -24.60
N TRP A 212 -27.04 66.15 -23.36
CA TRP A 212 -27.00 67.41 -22.61
C TRP A 212 -26.19 68.46 -23.37
N TRP A 213 -24.96 68.11 -23.79
CA TRP A 213 -24.05 69.06 -24.42
C TRP A 213 -24.62 69.65 -25.72
N PHE A 214 -25.26 68.85 -26.56
CA PHE A 214 -25.88 69.34 -27.80
C PHE A 214 -27.20 70.11 -27.57
N ILE A 215 -28.01 69.71 -26.59
CA ILE A 215 -29.32 70.36 -26.34
C ILE A 215 -29.14 71.66 -25.55
N CYS A 216 -28.25 71.71 -24.56
CA CYS A 216 -28.10 72.87 -23.67
C CYS A 216 -27.06 73.90 -24.16
N ARG A 217 -26.13 73.55 -25.06
CA ARG A 217 -25.15 74.50 -25.62
C ARG A 217 -25.66 75.26 -26.86
N GLY A 218 -26.83 74.89 -27.39
CA GLY A 218 -27.48 75.59 -28.51
C GLY A 218 -28.31 76.82 -28.11
N LYS A 219 -28.28 77.25 -26.85
CA LYS A 219 -29.03 78.42 -26.38
C LYS A 219 -28.17 79.34 -25.52
N ALA A 220 -27.11 79.84 -26.15
CA ALA A 220 -26.47 81.12 -25.82
C ALA A 220 -26.48 81.96 -27.09
#